data_AF-W9GIN7-F1
#
_entry.id   AF-W9GIN7-F1
#
_cell.length_a   1.000
_cell.length_b   1.000
_cell.length_c   1.000
_cell.angle_alpha   90.00
_cell.angle_beta   90.00
_cell.angle_gamma   90.00
#
_symmetry.space_group_name_H-M   'P 1'
#
loop_
_entity.id
_entity.type
_entity.pdbx_description
1 polymer ?
#
loop_
_entity_poly.entity_id
_entity_poly.type
_entity_poly.pdbx_seq_one_letter_code
_entity_poly.pdbx_strand_id
1 'polypeptide(L)'
;MLAQGITYNTSMGLAAGAFMLLLFMFIRVVQQPGRRSIDGWAWMFVALGFFLAVTGTHMTLTWPLKQIPGAGCCAVDNVTFGEPAMFFGFLIFFGAIAIMRAEKAALDRGLELDLVATVRPFLYAGAFGGIGLIMFAVAGLEFGMWAPAPPDEPIARLMGTSILERFFVAGAYAITGLAAITGAFAAEHRVVARIFAVALFIAGMMWTFLSFTLFYGHVGFFPFPH
;
A
#
# COMPACT_ATOMS: atom_id res chain seq x y z
N MET A 1 7.77 29.21 10.96
CA MET A 1 6.86 28.05 11.12
C MET A 1 7.12 27.14 9.94
N LEU A 2 7.54 25.89 10.19
CA LEU A 2 7.61 24.88 9.12
C LEU A 2 6.17 24.71 8.59
N ALA A 3 5.91 25.19 7.37
CA ALA A 3 4.66 24.90 6.70
C ALA A 3 4.70 23.42 6.32
N GLN A 4 4.25 22.54 7.21
CA GLN A 4 4.10 21.13 6.88
C GLN A 4 2.92 20.98 5.92
N GLY A 5 3.15 20.35 4.77
CA GLY A 5 2.05 19.90 3.91
C GLY A 5 1.20 18.87 4.65
N ILE A 6 -0.06 18.70 4.24
CA ILE A 6 -0.90 17.65 4.79
C ILE A 6 -0.40 16.32 4.23
N THR A 7 0.30 15.53 5.04
CA THR A 7 0.79 14.20 4.66
C THR A 7 0.29 13.15 5.65
N TYR A 8 -0.15 12.01 5.12
CA TYR A 8 -0.61 10.86 5.93
C TYR A 8 0.27 9.62 5.73
N ASN A 9 1.49 9.82 5.22
CA ASN A 9 2.39 8.78 4.72
C ASN A 9 2.63 7.67 5.75
N THR A 10 2.78 8.01 7.04
CA THR A 10 2.93 7.02 8.13
C THR A 10 1.73 6.09 8.22
N SER A 11 0.52 6.63 8.34
CA SER A 11 -0.68 5.82 8.50
C SER A 11 -1.09 5.11 7.21
N MET A 12 -0.86 5.74 6.05
CA MET A 12 -1.12 5.14 4.74
C MET A 12 -0.17 3.97 4.47
N GLY A 13 1.12 4.15 4.74
CA GLY A 13 2.09 3.06 4.67
C GLY A 13 1.70 1.91 5.60
N LEU A 14 1.24 2.22 6.83
CA LEU A 14 0.88 1.20 7.80
C LEU A 14 -0.36 0.43 7.34
N ALA A 15 -1.37 1.13 6.82
CA ALA A 15 -2.57 0.53 6.27
C ALA A 15 -2.27 -0.34 5.05
N ALA A 16 -1.39 0.11 4.15
CA ALA A 16 -0.94 -0.67 2.99
C ALA A 16 -0.19 -1.95 3.44
N GLY A 17 0.78 -1.81 4.35
CA GLY A 17 1.52 -2.95 4.90
C GLY A 17 0.62 -3.96 5.61
N ALA A 18 -0.27 -3.48 6.47
CA ALA A 18 -1.26 -4.29 7.17
C ALA A 18 -2.18 -5.01 6.19
N PHE A 19 -2.70 -4.33 5.16
CA PHE A 19 -3.53 -4.96 4.13
C PHE A 19 -2.80 -6.11 3.45
N MET A 20 -1.55 -5.92 3.02
CA MET A 20 -0.78 -6.94 2.31
C MET A 20 -0.51 -8.17 3.18
N LEU A 21 -0.15 -7.97 4.45
CA LEU A 21 0.07 -9.06 5.40
C LEU A 21 -1.23 -9.79 5.76
N LEU A 22 -2.33 -9.05 5.94
CA LEU A 22 -3.65 -9.63 6.17
C LEU A 22 -4.14 -10.40 4.94
N LEU A 23 -3.93 -9.90 3.73
CA LEU A 23 -4.26 -10.59 2.49
C LEU A 23 -3.49 -11.90 2.36
N PHE A 24 -2.20 -11.90 2.71
CA PHE A 24 -1.39 -13.11 2.76
C PHE A 24 -1.96 -14.17 3.71
N MET A 25 -2.39 -13.76 4.91
CA MET A 25 -3.06 -14.67 5.87
C MET A 25 -4.43 -15.12 5.37
N PHE A 26 -5.23 -14.21 4.82
CA PHE A 26 -6.55 -14.47 4.27
C PHE A 26 -6.52 -15.53 3.18
N ILE A 27 -5.56 -15.47 2.25
CA ILE A 27 -5.40 -16.49 1.20
C ILE A 27 -5.21 -17.88 1.81
N ARG A 28 -4.43 -17.99 2.88
CA ARG A 28 -4.24 -19.28 3.59
C ARG A 28 -5.53 -19.77 4.25
N VAL A 29 -6.32 -18.87 4.83
CA VAL A 29 -7.61 -19.20 5.45
C VAL A 29 -8.62 -19.68 4.41
N VAL A 30 -8.71 -19.01 3.27
CA VAL A 30 -9.66 -19.36 2.20
C VAL A 30 -9.33 -20.72 1.58
N GLN A 31 -8.06 -21.11 1.54
CA GLN A 31 -7.62 -22.40 1.01
C GLN A 31 -7.90 -23.58 1.95
N GLN A 32 -8.31 -23.35 3.20
CA GLN A 32 -8.59 -24.44 4.14
C GLN A 32 -9.97 -25.07 3.88
N PRO A 33 -10.05 -26.41 3.84
CA PRO A 33 -11.33 -27.12 3.79
C PRO A 33 -12.19 -26.79 5.02
N GLY A 34 -13.51 -26.64 4.83
CA GLY A 34 -14.44 -26.38 5.95
C GLY A 34 -14.27 -25.02 6.61
N ARG A 35 -13.71 -24.03 5.88
CA ARG A 35 -13.54 -22.66 6.37
C ARG A 35 -14.85 -22.08 6.91
N ARG A 36 -14.72 -21.33 8.00
CA ARG A 36 -15.81 -20.48 8.53
C ARG A 36 -16.00 -19.25 7.63
N SER A 37 -16.99 -18.43 7.98
CA SER A 37 -17.28 -17.18 7.28
C SER A 37 -16.03 -16.30 7.14
N ILE A 38 -15.93 -15.63 5.99
CA ILE A 38 -14.86 -14.69 5.66
C ILE A 38 -15.26 -13.22 5.86
N ASP A 39 -16.46 -12.97 6.38
CA ASP A 39 -17.04 -11.63 6.56
C ASP A 39 -16.13 -10.71 7.39
N GLY A 40 -15.55 -11.21 8.49
CA GLY A 40 -14.63 -10.44 9.32
C GLY A 40 -13.36 -9.97 8.58
N TRP A 41 -12.85 -10.76 7.64
CA TRP A 41 -11.73 -10.36 6.78
C TRP A 41 -12.17 -9.28 5.80
N ALA A 42 -13.36 -9.44 5.21
CA ALA A 42 -13.89 -8.48 4.27
C ALA A 42 -14.17 -7.12 4.94
N TRP A 43 -14.70 -7.07 6.16
CA TRP A 43 -14.84 -5.83 6.92
C TRP A 43 -13.51 -5.14 7.21
N MET A 44 -12.47 -5.90 7.55
CA MET A 44 -11.13 -5.33 7.76
C MET A 44 -10.57 -4.74 6.45
N PHE A 45 -10.77 -5.42 5.32
CA PHE A 45 -10.38 -4.90 4.01
C PHE A 45 -11.19 -3.68 3.59
N VAL A 46 -12.49 -3.62 3.90
CA VAL A 46 -13.30 -2.41 3.72
C VAL A 46 -12.70 -1.25 4.51
N ALA A 47 -12.39 -1.45 5.79
CA ALA A 47 -11.84 -0.40 6.63
C ALA A 47 -10.48 0.12 6.10
N LEU A 48 -9.56 -0.77 5.75
CA LEU A 48 -8.24 -0.40 5.22
C LEU A 48 -8.33 0.24 3.84
N GLY A 49 -9.12 -0.34 2.94
CA GLY A 49 -9.34 0.19 1.59
C GLY A 49 -9.99 1.57 1.62
N PHE A 50 -11.02 1.74 2.46
CA PHE A 50 -11.68 3.05 2.63
C PHE A 50 -10.73 4.10 3.20
N PHE A 51 -9.95 3.73 4.22
CA PHE A 51 -8.95 4.62 4.80
C PHE A 51 -7.96 5.10 3.72
N LEU A 52 -7.34 4.18 2.98
CA LEU A 52 -6.41 4.49 1.90
C LEU A 52 -7.06 5.33 0.79
N ALA A 53 -8.29 4.99 0.40
CA ALA A 53 -9.02 5.71 -0.64
C ALA A 53 -9.25 7.16 -0.24
N VAL A 54 -9.78 7.41 0.96
CA VAL A 54 -10.10 8.76 1.43
C VAL A 54 -8.83 9.59 1.64
N THR A 55 -7.83 9.07 2.33
CA THR A 55 -6.58 9.82 2.57
C THR A 55 -5.81 10.03 1.27
N GLY A 56 -5.82 9.03 0.37
CA GLY A 56 -5.23 9.12 -0.96
C GLY A 56 -5.91 10.18 -1.80
N THR A 57 -7.25 10.15 -1.92
CA THR A 57 -8.02 11.17 -2.62
C THR A 57 -7.76 12.57 -2.07
N HIS A 58 -7.71 12.72 -0.74
CA HIS A 58 -7.39 13.99 -0.13
C HIS A 58 -5.99 14.48 -0.52
N MET A 59 -4.96 13.63 -0.44
CA MET A 59 -3.60 13.99 -0.85
C MET A 59 -3.50 14.30 -2.36
N THR A 60 -4.16 13.52 -3.21
CA THR A 60 -4.19 13.76 -4.67
C THR A 60 -4.90 15.06 -5.02
N LEU A 61 -6.05 15.37 -4.41
CA LEU A 61 -6.84 16.57 -4.75
C LEU A 61 -6.29 17.86 -4.12
N THR A 62 -5.44 17.76 -3.10
CA THR A 62 -4.77 18.92 -2.49
C THR A 62 -3.52 19.37 -3.29
N TRP A 63 -3.22 18.69 -4.40
CA TRP A 63 -2.23 19.07 -5.40
C TRP A 63 -2.83 20.00 -6.48
N PRO A 64 -2.15 21.06 -6.99
CA PRO A 64 -0.87 21.65 -6.59
C PRO A 64 -1.09 23.07 -6.02
N LEU A 65 -1.44 23.23 -4.74
CA LEU A 65 -1.73 24.57 -4.19
C LEU A 65 -0.67 25.12 -3.20
N LYS A 66 0.27 24.29 -2.72
CA LYS A 66 1.40 24.75 -1.90
C LYS A 66 2.65 23.89 -2.15
N GLN A 67 3.41 24.21 -3.21
CA GLN A 67 4.82 23.84 -3.20
C GLN A 67 5.49 24.66 -2.10
N ILE A 68 6.03 24.00 -1.07
CA ILE A 68 6.80 24.69 -0.03
C ILE A 68 8.14 25.07 -0.66
N PRO A 69 8.48 26.36 -0.79
CA PRO A 69 9.78 26.76 -1.33
C PRO A 69 10.89 26.14 -0.49
N GLY A 70 11.77 25.35 -1.10
CA GLY A 70 12.95 24.75 -0.45
C GLY A 70 12.79 23.35 0.13
N ALA A 71 11.61 22.73 0.11
CA ALA A 71 11.41 21.34 0.57
C ALA A 71 11.33 20.37 -0.62
N GLY A 72 12.48 19.85 -1.07
CA GLY A 72 12.55 18.89 -2.18
C GLY A 72 11.89 17.54 -1.86
N CYS A 73 11.93 17.10 -0.60
CA CYS A 73 11.34 15.83 -0.16
C CYS A 73 9.80 15.82 -0.21
N CYS A 74 9.14 16.96 0.02
CA CYS A 74 7.66 17.04 0.12
C CYS A 74 6.96 17.46 -1.19
N ALA A 75 7.72 17.77 -2.25
CA ALA A 75 7.14 18.29 -3.50
C ALA A 75 6.34 17.23 -4.28
N VAL A 76 6.57 15.95 -4.00
CA VAL A 76 6.07 14.81 -4.79
C VAL A 76 5.26 13.79 -4.00
N ASP A 77 5.16 13.94 -2.68
CA ASP A 77 4.46 12.99 -1.79
C ASP A 77 3.00 12.76 -2.17
N ASN A 78 2.32 13.79 -2.68
CA ASN A 78 0.92 13.70 -3.11
C ASN A 78 0.75 12.77 -4.31
N VAL A 79 1.74 12.72 -5.19
CA VAL A 79 1.71 11.84 -6.37
C VAL A 79 2.20 10.45 -5.98
N THR A 80 3.28 10.34 -5.21
CA THR A 80 3.87 9.05 -4.85
C THR A 80 3.02 8.26 -3.86
N PHE A 81 2.51 8.90 -2.80
CA PHE A 81 1.65 8.24 -1.81
C PHE A 81 0.16 8.39 -2.14
N GLY A 82 -0.27 9.57 -2.57
CA GLY A 82 -1.70 9.89 -2.76
C GLY A 82 -2.34 9.08 -3.89
N GLU A 83 -1.81 9.15 -5.11
CA GLU A 83 -2.42 8.49 -6.27
C GLU A 83 -2.47 6.96 -6.12
N PRO A 84 -1.39 6.26 -5.70
CA PRO A 84 -1.46 4.82 -5.50
C PRO A 84 -2.43 4.43 -4.39
N ALA A 85 -2.41 5.12 -3.25
CA ALA A 85 -3.31 4.80 -2.15
C ALA A 85 -4.77 5.05 -2.52
N MET A 86 -5.07 6.11 -3.28
CA MET A 86 -6.40 6.35 -3.81
C MET A 86 -6.84 5.18 -4.70
N PHE A 87 -6.02 4.84 -5.70
CA PHE A 87 -6.33 3.80 -6.68
C PHE A 87 -6.52 2.43 -6.02
N PHE A 88 -5.50 1.96 -5.30
CA PHE A 88 -5.55 0.66 -4.64
C PHE A 88 -6.54 0.64 -3.49
N GLY A 89 -6.69 1.74 -2.75
CA GLY A 89 -7.69 1.87 -1.68
C GLY A 89 -9.11 1.64 -2.19
N PHE A 90 -9.49 2.26 -3.31
CA PHE A 90 -10.80 2.02 -3.92
C PHE A 90 -10.94 0.58 -4.41
N LEU A 91 -9.93 0.00 -5.04
CA LEU A 91 -9.98 -1.40 -5.48
C LEU A 91 -10.17 -2.36 -4.32
N ILE A 92 -9.46 -2.14 -3.21
CA ILE A 92 -9.57 -2.95 -1.99
C ILE A 92 -10.97 -2.78 -1.37
N PHE A 93 -11.44 -1.54 -1.24
CA PHE A 93 -12.74 -1.22 -0.66
C PHE A 93 -13.89 -1.88 -1.43
N PHE A 94 -13.96 -1.66 -2.75
CA PHE A 94 -15.01 -2.24 -3.57
C PHE A 94 -14.85 -3.74 -3.76
N GLY A 95 -13.62 -4.25 -3.83
CA GLY A 95 -13.33 -5.67 -3.86
C GLY A 95 -13.82 -6.38 -2.59
N ALA A 96 -13.60 -5.79 -1.43
CA ALA A 96 -14.07 -6.33 -0.15
C ALA A 96 -15.60 -6.32 -0.05
N ILE A 97 -16.27 -5.26 -0.53
CA ILE A 97 -17.73 -5.24 -0.63
C ILE A 97 -18.24 -6.34 -1.58
N ALA A 98 -17.57 -6.56 -2.70
CA ALA A 98 -17.91 -7.64 -3.63
C ALA A 98 -17.79 -9.02 -2.95
N ILE A 99 -16.75 -9.25 -2.15
CA ILE A 99 -16.58 -10.48 -1.36
C ILE A 99 -17.75 -10.68 -0.40
N MET A 100 -18.13 -9.67 0.40
CA MET A 100 -19.24 -9.77 1.36
C MET A 100 -20.56 -10.12 0.66
N ARG A 101 -20.83 -9.46 -0.48
CA ARG A 101 -22.05 -9.70 -1.25
C ARG A 101 -22.07 -11.08 -1.89
N ALA A 102 -20.92 -11.54 -2.38
CA ALA A 102 -20.78 -12.87 -2.98
C ALA A 102 -20.92 -13.98 -1.94
N GLU A 103 -20.31 -13.83 -0.76
CA GLU A 103 -20.45 -14.78 0.35
C GLU A 103 -21.91 -14.91 0.79
N LYS A 104 -22.58 -13.77 1.02
CA LYS A 104 -24.01 -13.77 1.37
C LYS A 104 -24.86 -14.46 0.31
N ALA A 105 -24.65 -14.14 -0.96
CA ALA A 105 -25.41 -14.76 -2.06
C ALA A 105 -25.14 -16.26 -2.19
N ALA A 106 -23.91 -16.71 -1.91
CA ALA A 106 -23.54 -18.12 -1.90
C ALA A 106 -24.24 -18.88 -0.76
N LEU A 107 -24.26 -18.29 0.45
CA LEU A 107 -24.97 -18.84 1.61
C LEU A 107 -26.49 -18.92 1.36
N ASP A 108 -27.10 -17.84 0.87
CA ASP A 108 -28.54 -17.77 0.62
C ASP A 108 -29.00 -18.79 -0.44
N ARG A 109 -28.13 -19.13 -1.40
CA ARG A 109 -28.43 -20.06 -2.50
C ARG A 109 -27.91 -21.48 -2.28
N GLY A 110 -27.19 -21.75 -1.19
CA GLY A 110 -26.53 -23.02 -0.94
C GLY A 110 -25.46 -23.38 -2.00
N LEU A 111 -24.80 -22.38 -2.58
CA LEU A 111 -23.75 -22.54 -3.58
C LEU A 111 -22.35 -22.37 -2.96
N GLU A 112 -21.34 -22.94 -3.60
CA GLU A 112 -19.95 -22.66 -3.24
C GLU A 112 -19.53 -21.26 -3.70
N LEU A 113 -18.82 -20.53 -2.84
CA LEU A 113 -18.27 -19.21 -3.18
C LEU A 113 -17.06 -19.34 -4.10
N ASP A 114 -17.19 -18.89 -5.35
CA ASP A 114 -16.06 -18.63 -6.24
C ASP A 114 -15.45 -17.25 -5.95
N LEU A 115 -14.49 -17.24 -5.02
CA LEU A 115 -13.82 -16.01 -4.60
C LEU A 115 -12.99 -15.40 -5.74
N VAL A 116 -12.29 -16.23 -6.51
CA VAL A 116 -11.39 -15.76 -7.58
C VAL A 116 -12.19 -15.07 -8.66
N ALA A 117 -13.29 -15.67 -9.13
CA ALA A 117 -14.16 -15.04 -10.11
C ALA A 117 -14.76 -13.72 -9.60
N THR A 118 -15.11 -13.66 -8.31
CA THR A 118 -15.67 -12.45 -7.67
C THR A 118 -14.69 -11.27 -7.74
N VAL A 119 -13.40 -11.50 -7.45
CA VAL A 119 -12.41 -10.41 -7.36
C VAL A 119 -11.59 -10.19 -8.62
N ARG A 120 -11.68 -11.09 -9.62
CA ARG A 120 -10.85 -11.06 -10.83
C ARG A 120 -10.82 -9.70 -11.56
N PRO A 121 -11.94 -8.97 -11.76
CA PRO A 121 -11.89 -7.64 -12.37
C PRO A 121 -11.02 -6.65 -11.58
N PHE A 122 -11.09 -6.69 -10.25
CA PHE A 122 -10.28 -5.84 -9.37
C PHE A 122 -8.80 -6.25 -9.40
N LEU A 123 -8.50 -7.55 -9.54
CA LEU A 123 -7.13 -8.03 -9.68
C LEU A 123 -6.49 -7.55 -11.00
N TYR A 124 -7.23 -7.58 -12.12
CA TYR A 124 -6.71 -7.04 -13.38
C TYR A 124 -6.52 -5.52 -13.34
N ALA A 125 -7.46 -4.77 -12.75
CA ALA A 125 -7.27 -3.34 -12.51
C ALA A 125 -6.03 -3.09 -11.64
N GLY A 126 -5.86 -3.88 -10.56
CA GLY A 126 -4.70 -3.86 -9.69
C GLY A 126 -3.39 -4.11 -10.43
N ALA A 127 -3.37 -5.04 -11.39
CA ALA A 127 -2.19 -5.31 -12.20
C ALA A 127 -1.75 -4.10 -13.03
N PHE A 128 -2.68 -3.35 -13.64
CA PHE A 128 -2.34 -2.10 -14.32
C PHE A 128 -1.77 -1.05 -13.36
N GLY A 129 -2.38 -0.90 -12.18
CA GLY A 129 -1.81 -0.06 -11.11
C GLY A 129 -0.41 -0.53 -10.67
N GLY A 130 -0.17 -1.85 -10.71
CA GLY A 130 1.11 -2.46 -10.38
C GLY A 130 2.23 -2.07 -11.33
N ILE A 131 1.92 -1.92 -12.63
CA ILE A 131 2.85 -1.34 -13.61
C ILE A 131 3.18 0.10 -13.20
N GLY A 132 2.17 0.89 -12.81
CA GLY A 132 2.35 2.24 -12.29
C GLY A 132 3.27 2.30 -11.07
N LEU A 133 3.13 1.37 -10.11
CA LEU A 133 4.02 1.28 -8.95
C LEU A 133 5.48 0.98 -9.34
N ILE A 134 5.70 0.09 -10.32
CA ILE A 134 7.06 -0.18 -10.83
C ILE A 134 7.62 1.07 -11.51
N MET A 135 6.81 1.80 -12.27
CA MET A 135 7.23 3.05 -12.90
C MET A 135 7.55 4.13 -11.84
N PHE A 136 6.78 4.23 -10.75
CA PHE A 136 7.14 5.07 -9.61
C PHE A 136 8.47 4.66 -9.00
N ALA A 137 8.76 3.36 -8.93
CA ALA A 137 10.03 2.90 -8.41
C ALA A 137 11.21 3.39 -9.27
N VAL A 138 11.08 3.28 -10.60
CA VAL A 138 12.09 3.75 -11.57
C VAL A 138 12.21 5.27 -11.54
N ALA A 139 11.09 5.99 -11.60
CA ALA A 139 11.05 7.44 -11.58
C ALA A 139 11.65 8.01 -10.28
N GLY A 140 11.38 7.36 -9.13
CA GLY A 140 11.92 7.79 -7.85
C GLY A 140 13.44 7.70 -7.76
N LEU A 141 14.04 6.70 -8.42
CA LEU A 141 15.49 6.57 -8.54
C LEU A 141 16.07 7.56 -9.56
N GLU A 142 15.46 7.66 -10.75
CA GLU A 142 15.96 8.50 -11.86
C GLU A 142 15.91 10.00 -11.52
N PHE A 143 14.78 10.47 -10.98
CA PHE A 143 14.56 11.88 -10.66
C PHE A 143 14.94 12.25 -9.22
N GLY A 144 15.51 11.30 -8.46
CA GLY A 144 15.96 11.55 -7.09
C GLY A 144 14.86 11.94 -6.11
N MET A 145 13.62 11.45 -6.31
CA MET A 145 12.46 11.79 -5.47
C MET A 145 12.66 11.40 -4.00
N TRP A 146 13.50 10.40 -3.73
CA TRP A 146 13.84 9.96 -2.37
C TRP A 146 15.26 10.34 -1.97
N ALA A 147 15.78 11.43 -2.54
CA ALA A 147 17.01 12.05 -2.05
C ALA A 147 16.96 12.21 -0.52
N PRO A 148 18.11 12.06 0.17
CA PRO A 148 18.17 11.92 1.62
C PRO A 148 17.38 13.04 2.29
N ALA A 149 16.56 12.64 3.25
CA ALA A 149 15.72 13.58 3.97
C ALA A 149 16.60 14.64 4.66
N PRO A 150 16.02 15.81 4.99
CA PRO A 150 16.74 16.87 5.67
C PRO A 150 17.49 16.34 6.91
N PRO A 151 18.67 16.90 7.27
CA PRO A 151 19.47 16.45 8.42
C PRO A 151 18.72 16.45 9.75
N ASP A 152 17.60 17.17 9.81
CA ASP A 152 16.72 17.32 10.96
C ASP A 152 15.83 16.08 11.21
N GLU A 153 15.66 15.18 10.24
CA GLU A 153 14.91 13.93 10.43
C GLU A 153 15.75 12.86 11.16
N PRO A 154 15.30 12.30 12.30
CA PRO A 154 16.10 11.41 13.12
C PRO A 154 16.69 10.19 12.39
N ILE A 155 15.90 9.53 11.54
CA ILE A 155 16.32 8.33 10.80
C ILE A 155 17.15 8.70 9.58
N ALA A 156 16.74 9.73 8.82
CA ALA A 156 17.54 10.25 7.72
C ALA A 156 18.92 10.71 8.21
N ARG A 157 19.00 11.30 9.41
CA ARG A 157 20.26 11.68 10.07
C ARG A 157 21.13 10.46 10.39
N LEU A 158 20.53 9.36 10.85
CA LEU A 158 21.26 8.11 11.11
C LEU A 158 21.76 7.46 9.82
N MET A 159 21.00 7.60 8.72
CA MET A 159 21.33 7.03 7.42
C MET A 159 22.24 7.94 6.57
N GLY A 160 22.35 9.22 6.91
CA GLY A 160 23.20 10.20 6.23
C GLY A 160 22.93 10.26 4.73
N THR A 161 23.97 10.09 3.91
CA THR A 161 23.86 10.05 2.45
C THR A 161 23.66 8.63 1.90
N SER A 162 23.23 7.68 2.72
CA SER A 162 23.13 6.28 2.32
C SER A 162 22.12 6.09 1.19
N ILE A 163 22.53 5.35 0.17
CA ILE A 163 21.65 4.97 -0.94
C ILE A 163 20.63 3.89 -0.54
N LEU A 164 20.79 3.29 0.65
CA LEU A 164 19.93 2.21 1.13
C LEU A 164 18.48 2.67 1.30
N GLU A 165 18.24 3.89 1.80
CA GLU A 165 16.88 4.43 1.97
C GLU A 165 16.17 4.55 0.62
N ARG A 166 16.88 5.05 -0.39
CA ARG A 166 16.36 5.17 -1.76
C ARG A 166 15.95 3.81 -2.32
N PHE A 167 16.85 2.82 -2.26
CA PHE A 167 16.54 1.48 -2.75
C PHE A 167 15.47 0.78 -1.92
N PHE A 168 15.36 1.09 -0.63
CA PHE A 168 14.31 0.54 0.21
C PHE A 168 12.94 1.03 -0.23
N VAL A 169 12.76 2.36 -0.40
CA VAL A 169 11.50 2.92 -0.90
C VAL A 169 11.21 2.44 -2.33
N ALA A 170 12.21 2.40 -3.22
CA ALA A 170 12.07 1.81 -4.56
C ALA A 170 11.58 0.37 -4.50
N GLY A 171 12.22 -0.43 -3.66
CA GLY A 171 11.88 -1.82 -3.47
C GLY A 171 10.46 -1.98 -2.96
N ALA A 172 10.00 -1.13 -2.04
CA ALA A 172 8.62 -1.16 -1.55
C ALA A 172 7.62 -0.96 -2.70
N TYR A 173 7.82 0.07 -3.54
CA TYR A 173 6.97 0.30 -4.72
C TYR A 173 7.08 -0.84 -5.74
N ALA A 174 8.29 -1.22 -6.15
CA ALA A 174 8.53 -2.23 -7.18
C ALA A 174 7.97 -3.60 -6.79
N ILE A 175 8.22 -4.05 -5.55
CA ILE A 175 7.75 -5.36 -5.06
C ILE A 175 6.23 -5.34 -4.86
N THR A 176 5.65 -4.21 -4.44
CA THR A 176 4.18 -4.06 -4.39
C THR A 176 3.57 -4.14 -5.79
N GLY A 177 4.20 -3.49 -6.77
CA GLY A 177 3.78 -3.58 -8.17
C GLY A 177 3.87 -5.00 -8.72
N LEU A 178 4.96 -5.71 -8.41
CA LEU A 178 5.12 -7.13 -8.75
C LEU A 178 4.03 -7.99 -8.12
N ALA A 179 3.71 -7.78 -6.84
CA ALA A 179 2.63 -8.49 -6.16
C ALA A 179 1.27 -8.20 -6.82
N ALA A 180 0.97 -6.95 -7.19
CA ALA A 180 -0.28 -6.60 -7.84
C ALA A 180 -0.41 -7.24 -9.24
N ILE A 181 0.65 -7.22 -10.05
CA ILE A 181 0.67 -7.84 -11.38
C ILE A 181 0.50 -9.36 -11.27
N THR A 182 1.30 -10.00 -10.42
CA THR A 182 1.26 -11.46 -10.27
C THR A 182 -0.02 -11.96 -9.61
N GLY A 183 -0.65 -11.16 -8.75
CA GLY A 183 -1.93 -11.47 -8.10
C GLY A 183 -3.07 -11.76 -9.10
N ALA A 184 -3.09 -11.08 -10.25
CA ALA A 184 -4.10 -11.30 -11.30
C ALA A 184 -4.05 -12.69 -11.94
N PHE A 185 -2.89 -13.33 -11.93
CA PHE A 185 -2.67 -14.63 -12.57
C PHE A 185 -2.30 -15.73 -11.55
N ALA A 186 -2.30 -15.40 -10.26
CA ALA A 186 -1.86 -16.30 -9.19
C ALA A 186 -2.75 -17.57 -9.08
N ALA A 187 -4.04 -17.46 -9.38
CA ALA A 187 -4.95 -18.61 -9.32
C ALA A 187 -4.72 -19.63 -10.47
N GLU A 188 -4.10 -19.20 -11.57
CA GLU A 188 -3.96 -20.00 -12.80
C GLU A 188 -2.60 -20.73 -12.86
N HIS A 189 -1.58 -20.18 -12.20
CA HIS A 189 -0.21 -20.71 -12.31
C HIS A 189 0.48 -20.82 -10.95
N ARG A 190 0.91 -22.04 -10.57
CA ARG A 190 1.54 -22.32 -9.27
C ARG A 190 2.82 -21.51 -9.02
N VAL A 191 3.63 -21.29 -10.05
CA VAL A 191 4.86 -20.48 -9.93
C VAL A 191 4.51 -19.02 -9.67
N VAL A 192 3.54 -18.48 -10.42
CA VAL A 192 3.05 -17.11 -10.25
C VAL A 192 2.43 -16.92 -8.87
N ALA A 193 1.66 -17.90 -8.39
CA ALA A 193 1.11 -17.91 -7.03
C ALA A 193 2.19 -17.79 -5.95
N ARG A 194 3.31 -18.50 -6.14
CA ARG A 194 4.45 -18.44 -5.21
C ARG A 194 5.13 -17.07 -5.25
N ILE A 195 5.37 -16.53 -6.44
CA ILE A 195 5.96 -15.18 -6.61
C ILE A 195 5.04 -14.16 -5.95
N PHE A 196 3.74 -14.21 -6.23
CA PHE A 196 2.73 -13.35 -5.63
C PHE A 196 2.78 -13.42 -4.09
N ALA A 197 2.74 -14.62 -3.51
CA ALA A 197 2.75 -14.80 -2.06
C ALA A 197 4.03 -14.25 -1.40
N VAL A 198 5.20 -14.47 -2.02
CA VAL A 198 6.48 -13.96 -1.53
C VAL A 198 6.56 -12.44 -1.67
N ALA A 199 6.22 -11.89 -2.83
CA ALA A 199 6.22 -10.46 -3.08
C ALA A 199 5.24 -9.74 -2.15
N LEU A 200 4.04 -10.28 -1.96
CA LEU A 200 3.02 -9.75 -1.06
C LEU A 200 3.52 -9.68 0.39
N PHE A 201 4.14 -10.75 0.88
CA PHE A 201 4.71 -10.79 2.22
C PHE A 201 5.86 -9.80 2.39
N ILE A 202 6.82 -9.79 1.46
CA ILE A 202 7.99 -8.89 1.53
C ILE A 202 7.56 -7.44 1.47
N ALA A 203 6.71 -7.06 0.51
CA ALA A 203 6.21 -5.69 0.42
C ALA A 203 5.38 -5.29 1.65
N GLY A 204 4.55 -6.18 2.18
CA GLY A 204 3.81 -5.93 3.42
C GLY A 204 4.74 -5.63 4.61
N MET A 205 5.84 -6.39 4.74
CA MET A 205 6.87 -6.14 5.74
C MET A 205 7.60 -4.81 5.49
N MET A 206 7.96 -4.51 4.24
CA MET A 206 8.66 -3.27 3.88
C MET A 206 7.82 -2.03 4.18
N TRP A 207 6.53 -2.02 3.81
CA TRP A 207 5.62 -0.92 4.11
C TRP A 207 5.39 -0.74 5.61
N THR A 208 5.23 -1.84 6.35
CA THR A 208 5.09 -1.79 7.81
C THR A 208 6.35 -1.20 8.46
N PHE A 209 7.53 -1.66 8.03
CA PHE A 209 8.80 -1.14 8.51
C PHE A 209 8.98 0.35 8.17
N LEU A 210 8.72 0.74 6.92
CA LEU A 210 8.75 2.16 6.50
C LEU A 210 7.83 3.02 7.35
N SER A 211 6.68 2.49 7.73
CA SER A 211 5.70 3.24 8.53
C SER A 211 6.19 3.45 9.95
N PHE A 212 6.86 2.47 10.54
CA PHE A 212 7.48 2.63 11.85
C PHE A 212 8.64 3.61 11.82
N THR A 213 9.44 3.61 10.75
CA THR A 213 10.52 4.61 10.60
C THR A 213 9.94 6.01 10.40
N LEU A 214 8.93 6.18 9.55
CA LEU A 214 8.24 7.46 9.37
C LEU A 214 7.58 7.93 10.67
N PHE A 215 6.93 7.04 11.42
CA PHE A 215 6.34 7.38 12.72
C PHE A 215 7.39 7.91 13.70
N TYR A 216 8.50 7.19 13.84
CA TYR A 216 9.61 7.60 14.71
C TYR A 216 10.20 8.94 14.27
N GLY A 217 10.39 9.14 12.96
CA GLY A 217 10.85 10.40 12.38
C GLY A 217 9.91 11.56 12.69
N HIS A 218 8.60 11.37 12.48
CA HIS A 218 7.58 12.37 12.74
C HIS A 218 7.50 12.76 14.23
N VAL A 219 7.59 11.79 15.15
CA VAL A 219 7.61 12.07 16.59
C VAL A 219 8.87 12.84 16.98
N GLY A 220 10.01 12.54 16.36
CA GLY A 220 11.28 13.22 16.64
C GLY A 220 11.34 14.69 16.21
N PHE A 221 10.38 15.19 15.44
CA PHE A 221 10.26 16.62 15.15
C PHE A 221 9.71 17.43 16.32
N PHE A 222 9.05 16.80 17.30
CA PHE A 222 8.63 17.50 18.50
C PHE A 222 9.85 17.74 19.39
N PRO A 223 10.14 19.00 19.77
CA PRO A 223 11.30 19.30 20.58
C PRO A 223 11.20 18.56 21.92
N PHE A 224 12.28 17.86 22.29
CA PHE A 224 12.46 17.44 23.67
C PHE A 224 12.62 18.71 24.52
N PRO A 225 11.93 18.85 25.66
CA PRO A 225 12.25 19.90 26.61
C PRO A 225 13.70 19.70 27.05
N HIS A 226 14.56 20.65 26.69
CA HIS A 226 15.89 20.77 27.25
C HIS A 226 15.81 21.17 28.72
#